data_AF-A0A2T1LQZ8-F1
#
_entry.id   AF-A0A2T1LQZ8-F1
#
_cell.length_a   1.000
_cell.length_b   1.000
_cell.length_c   1.000
_cell.angle_alpha   90.00
_cell.angle_beta   90.00
_cell.angle_gamma   90.00
#
_symmetry.space_group_name_H-M   'P 1'
#
loop_
_entity.id
_entity.type
_entity.pdbx_description
1 polymer ?
#
loop_
_entity_poly.entity_id
_entity_poly.type
_entity_poly.pdbx_seq_one_letter_code
_entity_poly.pdbx_strand_id
1 'polypeptide(L)'
;MPNPLATTELIILRPEDFDPPLKRIEPSVPGYWTLDELAAELGVSLRKVQYDVTGRPEANQKPSLKAYKAGPTFLVADAEALEYIQKYRKGKKSS
;
A
#
# COMPACT_ATOMS: atom_id res chain seq x y z
N MET A 1 1.06 24.65 41.21
CA MET A 1 0.98 23.27 40.67
C MET A 1 1.22 23.35 39.16
N PRO A 2 2.29 22.75 38.60
CA PRO A 2 2.47 22.72 37.15
C PRO A 2 1.62 21.59 36.55
N ASN A 3 0.97 21.87 35.41
CA ASN A 3 0.17 20.90 34.66
C ASN A 3 1.09 19.79 34.11
N PRO A 4 0.84 18.50 34.42
CA PRO A 4 1.69 17.38 34.01
C PRO A 4 1.53 16.95 32.54
N LEU A 5 0.79 17.71 31.72
CA LEU A 5 0.50 17.37 30.31
C LEU A 5 1.12 18.33 29.29
N ALA A 6 1.84 19.36 29.74
CA ALA A 6 2.58 20.23 28.83
C ALA A 6 3.88 19.53 28.43
N THR A 7 3.84 18.73 27.36
CA THR A 7 5.05 18.22 26.71
C THR A 7 5.87 19.42 26.22
N THR A 8 6.99 19.70 26.89
CA THR A 8 7.92 20.81 26.61
C THR A 8 8.80 20.56 25.38
N GLU A 9 8.37 19.69 24.46
CA GLU A 9 9.06 19.42 23.21
C GLU A 9 8.22 20.01 22.09
N LEU A 10 8.80 20.98 21.37
CA LEU A 10 8.20 21.57 20.18
C LEU A 10 8.14 20.47 19.12
N ILE A 11 7.01 19.76 19.03
CA ILE A 11 6.77 18.77 17.97
C ILE A 11 6.54 19.56 16.68
N ILE A 12 7.64 19.90 16.00
CA ILE A 12 7.61 20.47 14.65
C ILE A 12 7.34 19.31 13.70
N LEU A 13 6.08 19.15 13.30
CA LEU A 13 5.69 18.22 12.25
C LEU A 13 6.33 18.69 10.94
N ARG A 14 7.36 17.97 10.47
CA ARG A 14 7.97 18.24 9.17
C ARG A 14 7.12 17.56 8.08
N PRO A 15 7.11 18.10 6.85
CA PRO A 15 6.44 17.44 5.73
C PRO A 15 6.89 15.99 5.52
N GLU A 16 8.13 15.66 5.91
CA GLU A 16 8.73 14.34 5.87
C GLU A 16 8.13 13.34 6.86
N ASP A 17 7.47 13.83 7.92
CA ASP A 17 6.82 13.01 8.95
C ASP A 17 5.45 12.49 8.49
N PHE A 18 4.93 13.00 7.36
CA PHE A 18 3.67 12.54 6.76
C PHE A 18 3.91 11.50 5.68
N ASP A 19 3.03 10.49 5.61
CA ASP A 19 3.04 9.55 4.49
C ASP A 19 2.68 10.30 3.19
N PRO A 20 3.39 10.04 2.08
CA PRO A 20 3.09 10.70 0.82
C PRO A 20 1.64 10.38 0.40
N PRO A 21 0.91 11.33 -0.18
CA PRO A 21 -0.45 11.08 -0.62
C PRO A 21 -0.48 9.92 -1.62
N LEU A 22 -1.62 9.23 -1.68
CA LEU A 22 -1.87 8.27 -2.75
C LEU A 22 -1.93 9.05 -4.07
N LYS A 23 -1.34 8.51 -5.13
CA LYS A 23 -1.40 9.09 -6.48
C LYS A 23 -2.76 8.84 -7.14
N ARG A 24 -3.53 7.87 -6.65
CA ARG A 24 -4.89 7.56 -7.13
C ARG A 24 -5.84 8.73 -6.80
N ILE A 25 -6.41 9.34 -7.84
CA ILE A 25 -7.37 10.44 -7.72
C ILE A 25 -8.81 9.89 -7.67
N GLU A 26 -9.14 8.92 -8.53
CA GLU A 26 -10.47 8.29 -8.56
C GLU A 26 -10.36 6.76 -8.69
N PRO A 27 -11.22 6.01 -7.97
CA PRO A 27 -11.24 4.57 -8.07
C PRO A 27 -12.05 4.08 -9.27
N SER A 28 -11.45 3.21 -10.08
CA SER A 28 -12.15 2.51 -11.17
C SER A 28 -13.31 1.65 -10.66
N VAL A 29 -13.14 1.05 -9.48
CA VAL A 29 -14.18 0.31 -8.77
C VAL A 29 -14.24 0.82 -7.33
N PRO A 30 -15.39 1.36 -6.86
CA PRO A 30 -15.51 1.81 -5.48
C PRO A 30 -15.22 0.69 -4.48
N GLY A 31 -14.36 0.97 -3.49
CA GLY A 31 -13.99 0.00 -2.44
C GLY A 31 -12.91 -1.02 -2.84
N TYR A 32 -12.47 -1.00 -4.10
CA TYR A 32 -11.48 -1.94 -4.63
C TYR A 32 -10.39 -1.24 -5.43
N TRP A 33 -9.25 -1.90 -5.50
CA TRP A 33 -8.13 -1.58 -6.36
C TRP A 33 -7.98 -2.65 -7.42
N THR A 34 -7.80 -2.21 -8.65
CA THR A 34 -7.31 -3.07 -9.72
C THR A 34 -5.80 -3.27 -9.59
N LEU A 35 -5.28 -4.36 -10.15
CA LEU A 35 -3.84 -4.59 -10.17
C LEU A 35 -3.09 -3.50 -10.95
N ASP A 36 -3.71 -2.91 -11.98
CA ASP A 36 -3.14 -1.83 -12.77
C ASP A 36 -2.99 -0.54 -11.95
N GLU A 37 -4.01 -0.17 -11.17
CA GLU A 37 -3.94 0.99 -10.27
C GLU A 37 -2.89 0.79 -9.18
N LEU A 38 -2.83 -0.41 -8.58
CA LEU A 38 -1.79 -0.74 -7.60
C LEU A 38 -0.38 -0.67 -8.20
N ALA A 39 -0.21 -1.19 -9.42
CA ALA A 39 1.06 -1.14 -10.13
C ALA A 39 1.50 0.29 -10.43
N ALA A 40 0.57 1.14 -10.88
CA ALA A 40 0.80 2.56 -11.15
C ALA A 40 1.15 3.36 -9.88
N GLU A 41 0.41 3.13 -8.79
CA GLU A 41 0.66 3.77 -7.49
C GLU A 41 2.09 3.50 -7.01
N LEU A 42 2.49 2.22 -7.04
CA LEU A 42 3.78 1.75 -6.55
C LEU A 42 4.93 1.97 -7.53
N GLY A 43 4.63 2.26 -8.81
CA GLY A 43 5.62 2.39 -9.87
C GLY A 43 6.30 1.06 -10.19
N VAL A 44 5.55 -0.05 -10.16
CA VAL A 44 6.05 -1.40 -10.45
C VAL A 44 5.31 -1.99 -11.65
N SER A 45 5.86 -3.06 -12.25
CA SER A 45 5.17 -3.77 -13.33
C SER A 45 3.91 -4.49 -12.82
N LEU A 46 2.83 -4.49 -13.60
CA LEU A 46 1.61 -5.27 -13.34
C LEU A 46 1.91 -6.73 -12.95
N ARG A 47 2.82 -7.36 -13.68
CA ARG A 47 3.21 -8.76 -13.47
C ARG A 47 3.72 -9.01 -12.05
N LYS A 48 4.44 -8.05 -11.45
CA LYS A 48 4.93 -8.15 -10.07
C LYS A 48 3.75 -8.22 -9.10
N VAL A 49 2.80 -7.29 -9.20
CA VAL A 49 1.60 -7.26 -8.35
C VAL A 49 0.77 -8.53 -8.55
N GLN A 50 0.65 -9.00 -9.79
CA GLN A 50 -0.04 -10.25 -10.10
C GLN A 50 0.60 -11.45 -9.39
N TYR A 51 1.93 -11.55 -9.38
CA TYR A 51 2.63 -12.60 -8.65
C TYR A 51 2.54 -12.45 -7.14
N ASP A 52 2.43 -11.24 -6.62
CA ASP A 52 2.17 -11.01 -5.20
C ASP A 52 0.75 -11.51 -4.82
N VAL A 53 -0.19 -11.51 -5.76
CA VAL A 53 -1.55 -12.05 -5.58
C VAL A 53 -1.63 -13.57 -5.80
N THR A 54 -1.03 -14.09 -6.87
CA THR A 54 -1.16 -15.51 -7.24
C THR A 54 -0.07 -16.39 -6.63
N GLY A 55 1.02 -15.79 -6.15
CA GLY A 55 2.27 -16.49 -5.85
C GLY A 55 3.06 -16.85 -7.11
N ARG A 56 4.29 -17.32 -6.91
CA ARG A 56 5.14 -17.98 -7.92
C ARG A 56 5.52 -19.36 -7.43
N PRO A 57 4.86 -20.43 -7.89
CA PRO A 57 5.20 -21.80 -7.46
C PRO A 57 6.63 -22.19 -7.85
N GLU A 58 7.12 -21.76 -9.01
CA GLU A 58 8.48 -22.04 -9.49
C GLU A 58 9.58 -21.45 -8.60
N ALA A 59 9.31 -20.31 -7.96
CA ALA A 59 10.24 -19.64 -7.05
C ALA A 59 9.92 -19.90 -5.56
N ASN A 60 9.00 -20.84 -5.28
CA ASN A 60 8.47 -21.12 -3.94
C ASN A 60 7.94 -19.87 -3.21
N GLN A 61 7.47 -18.88 -3.96
CA GLN A 61 6.98 -17.62 -3.43
C GLN A 61 5.48 -17.72 -3.18
N LYS A 62 5.10 -17.62 -1.90
CA LYS A 62 3.69 -17.62 -1.50
C LYS A 62 3.03 -16.28 -1.87
N PRO A 63 1.72 -16.28 -2.16
CA PRO A 63 0.97 -15.04 -2.35
C PRO A 63 1.04 -14.20 -1.07
N SER A 64 1.35 -12.93 -1.23
CA SER A 64 1.50 -11.94 -0.16
C SER A 64 0.34 -10.96 -0.08
N LEU A 65 -0.45 -10.86 -1.17
CA LEU A 65 -1.60 -9.99 -1.30
C LEU A 65 -2.86 -10.80 -1.56
N LYS A 66 -3.90 -10.55 -0.77
CA LYS A 66 -5.20 -11.15 -1.01
C LYS A 66 -5.93 -10.34 -2.08
N ALA A 67 -6.63 -11.05 -2.97
CA ALA A 67 -7.44 -10.44 -4.00
C ALA A 67 -8.64 -11.33 -4.30
N TYR A 68 -9.73 -10.70 -4.71
CA TYR A 68 -10.93 -11.32 -5.21
C TYR A 68 -10.86 -11.43 -6.72
N LYS A 69 -11.10 -12.63 -7.25
CA LYS A 69 -11.20 -12.84 -8.69
C LYS A 69 -12.60 -12.50 -9.17
N ALA A 70 -12.73 -11.42 -9.92
CA ALA A 70 -13.97 -10.99 -10.56
C ALA A 70 -13.85 -11.16 -12.08
N GLY A 71 -14.19 -12.36 -12.57
CA GLY A 71 -14.02 -12.72 -13.98
C GLY A 71 -12.55 -12.78 -14.40
N PRO A 72 -12.13 -12.00 -15.42
CA PRO A 72 -10.72 -11.95 -15.86
C PRO A 72 -9.84 -11.06 -14.98
N THR A 73 -10.43 -10.25 -14.09
CA THR A 73 -9.72 -9.23 -13.31
C THR A 73 -9.57 -9.64 -11.84
N PHE A 74 -8.46 -9.25 -11.22
CA PHE A 74 -8.29 -9.34 -9.77
C PHE A 74 -8.57 -7.97 -9.14
N LEU A 75 -9.37 -8.00 -8.07
CA LEU A 75 -9.74 -6.84 -7.28
C LEU A 75 -9.21 -7.01 -5.86
N VAL A 76 -8.48 -6.03 -5.38
CA VAL A 76 -7.94 -5.99 -4.02
C VAL A 76 -8.81 -5.03 -3.22
N ALA A 77 -9.25 -5.42 -2.02
CA ALA A 77 -10.04 -4.51 -1.19
C ALA A 77 -9.19 -3.30 -0.75
N ASP A 78 -9.79 -2.12 -0.60
CA ASP A 78 -9.07 -0.89 -0.21
C ASP A 78 -8.20 -1.09 1.03
N ALA A 79 -8.70 -1.76 2.07
CA ALA A 79 -7.94 -2.01 3.29
C ALA A 79 -6.66 -2.81 3.04
N GLU A 80 -6.74 -3.88 2.23
CA GLU A 80 -5.60 -4.73 1.90
C GLU A 80 -4.61 -4.02 0.97
N ALA A 81 -5.12 -3.23 0.02
CA ALA A 81 -4.32 -2.41 -0.87
C ALA A 81 -3.50 -1.35 -0.09
N LEU A 82 -4.15 -0.65 0.84
CA LEU A 82 -3.49 0.35 1.68
C LEU A 82 -2.40 -0.26 2.57
N GLU A 83 -2.69 -1.41 3.21
CA GLU A 83 -1.70 -2.12 4.02
C GLU A 83 -0.50 -2.56 3.17
N TYR A 84 -0.75 -3.07 1.97
CA TYR A 84 0.29 -3.47 1.03
C TYR A 84 1.15 -2.28 0.58
N ILE A 85 0.54 -1.14 0.24
CA ILE A 85 1.25 0.09 -0.14
C ILE A 85 2.14 0.58 1.02
N GLN A 86 1.62 0.60 2.24
CA GLN A 86 2.38 0.99 3.43
C GLN A 86 3.57 0.07 3.68
N LYS A 87 3.38 -1.26 3.58
CA LYS A 87 4.46 -2.24 3.71
C LYS A 87 5.55 -2.01 2.65
N TYR A 88 5.15 -1.79 1.39
CA TYR A 88 6.08 -1.53 0.31
C TYR A 88 6.90 -0.25 0.53
N ARG A 89 6.25 0.84 0.97
CA ARG A 89 6.91 2.11 1.29
C ARG A 89 7.89 1.98 2.47
N LYS A 90 7.50 1.26 3.53
CA LYS A 90 8.40 0.97 4.68
C LYS A 90 9.62 0.17 4.25
N GLY A 91 9.45 -0.84 3.41
CA GLY A 91 10.57 -1.65 2.91
C GLY A 91 11.57 -0.86 2.04
N LYS A 92 11.12 0.16 1.32
CA LYS A 92 12.01 1.07 0.56
C LYS A 92 12.78 2.05 1.45
N LYS A 93 12.25 2.46 2.61
CA LYS A 93 12.94 3.39 3.54
C LYS A 93 14.12 2.75 4.27
N SER A 94 14.21 1.42 4.29
CA SER A 94 15.25 0.64 4.98
C SER A 94 16.42 0.19 4.07
N SER A 95 16.53 0.69 2.85
CA SER A 95 17.62 0.37 1.91
C SER A 95 18.43 1.60 1.54
#